data_AF-D7B728-F1
#
_entry.id   AF-D7B728-F1
#
_cell.length_a   1.000
_cell.length_b   1.000
_cell.length_c   1.000
_cell.angle_alpha   90.00
_cell.angle_beta   90.00
_cell.angle_gamma   90.00
#
_symmetry.space_group_name_H-M   'P 1'
#
loop_
_entity.id
_entity.type
_entity.pdbx_description
1 polymer ?
#
loop_
_entity_poly.entity_id
_entity_poly.type
_entity_poly.pdbx_seq_one_letter_code
_entity_poly.pdbx_strand_id
1 'polypeptide(L)'
;MVTDQLRALVRRYPLVRFATRKIRVRLPRRLGGLDPDRVPPWTREVAFSLPRLDSDTRRVGPDGLTLRLPGDLTVPRRLAAFGLARHEPDSLACFMAMLDHTRPGAVFDVGSGVGVYSLLAAARTRRPVFAFEPTPEVAAAARVVSSSADLGFTVVELALSNHTGTAHLRRARHNDMCNTLVHSARADLSHIAVEVTTLARWNEDASAFPTVLKIDTVGTEPDVVAGGLEVLRRYRPWMLVKVRPDRGVEERLMALLDPLEYTWYPVSGPPPYEPRPEISGRASPAWERMWLFTPEPVPEEFWPSVRGWRRALESCRPGSRGNPDP
;
A
#
# COMPACT_ATOMS: atom_id res chain seq x y z
N MET A 1 19.40 -42.58 8.27
CA MET A 1 17.93 -42.65 8.29
C MET A 1 17.27 -41.32 8.67
N VAL A 2 17.62 -40.71 9.83
CA VAL A 2 17.04 -39.43 10.30
C VAL A 2 17.33 -38.24 9.37
N THR A 3 18.53 -38.16 8.79
CA THR A 3 18.96 -37.07 7.90
C THR A 3 18.20 -37.04 6.57
N ASP A 4 17.84 -38.20 6.03
CA ASP A 4 17.10 -38.28 4.75
C ASP A 4 15.60 -38.06 4.94
N GLN A 5 15.03 -38.44 6.10
CA GLN A 5 13.67 -38.07 6.48
C GLN A 5 13.53 -36.56 6.74
N LEU A 6 14.53 -35.92 7.36
CA LEU A 6 14.59 -34.46 7.50
C LEU A 6 14.74 -33.74 6.16
N ARG A 7 15.56 -34.25 5.24
CA ARG A 7 15.66 -33.71 3.87
C ARG A 7 14.34 -33.86 3.11
N ALA A 8 13.65 -35.00 3.26
CA ALA A 8 12.34 -35.22 2.66
C ALA A 8 11.28 -34.26 3.24
N LEU A 9 11.29 -34.03 4.56
CA LEU A 9 10.41 -33.08 5.24
C LEU A 9 10.68 -31.63 4.80
N VAL A 10 11.95 -31.22 4.70
CA VAL A 10 12.38 -29.90 4.22
C VAL A 10 12.02 -29.70 2.74
N ARG A 11 12.05 -30.75 1.91
CA ARG A 11 11.62 -30.68 0.50
C ARG A 11 10.10 -30.62 0.36
N ARG A 12 9.36 -31.30 1.24
CA ARG A 12 7.90 -31.46 1.19
C ARG A 12 7.13 -30.29 1.82
N TYR A 13 7.74 -29.55 2.75
CA TYR A 13 7.08 -28.46 3.48
C TYR A 13 7.81 -27.11 3.32
N PRO A 14 7.28 -26.18 2.50
CA PRO A 14 7.90 -24.87 2.24
C PRO A 14 8.20 -24.05 3.51
N LEU A 15 7.35 -24.17 4.54
CA LEU A 15 7.54 -23.52 5.85
C LEU A 15 8.78 -24.03 6.59
N VAL A 16 9.07 -25.34 6.53
CA VAL A 16 10.22 -25.96 7.19
C VAL A 16 11.52 -25.56 6.49
N ARG A 17 11.51 -25.48 5.16
CA ARG A 17 12.64 -25.00 4.35
C ARG A 17 12.97 -23.53 4.60
N PHE A 18 11.94 -22.71 4.80
CA PHE A 18 12.09 -21.31 5.16
C PHE A 18 12.67 -21.13 6.58
N ALA A 19 12.14 -21.87 7.56
CA ALA A 19 12.64 -21.86 8.94
C ALA A 19 14.11 -22.30 9.02
N THR A 20 14.47 -23.39 8.34
CA THR A 20 15.86 -23.86 8.28
C THR A 20 16.79 -22.87 7.58
N ARG A 21 16.37 -22.23 6.49
CA ARG A 21 17.18 -21.18 5.82
C ARG A 21 17.40 -19.97 6.73
N LYS A 22 16.37 -19.50 7.45
CA LYS A 22 16.47 -18.37 8.41
C LYS A 22 17.40 -18.68 9.59
N ILE A 23 17.34 -19.90 10.11
CA ILE A 23 18.26 -20.37 11.16
C ILE A 23 19.69 -20.38 10.63
N ARG A 24 19.89 -20.91 9.41
CA ARG A 24 21.22 -20.97 8.80
C ARG A 24 21.80 -19.61 8.45
N VAL A 25 21.01 -18.62 8.02
CA VAL A 25 21.52 -17.25 7.78
C VAL A 25 22.03 -16.58 9.06
N ARG A 26 21.60 -17.03 10.25
CA ARG A 26 22.07 -16.53 11.55
C ARG A 26 23.16 -17.38 12.20
N LEU A 27 23.45 -18.56 11.65
CA LEU A 27 24.52 -19.43 12.13
C LEU A 27 25.87 -18.91 11.61
N PRO A 28 26.95 -19.01 12.40
CA PRO A 28 28.30 -18.85 11.89
C PRO A 28 28.53 -19.81 10.70
N ARG A 29 29.24 -19.37 9.65
CA ARG A 29 29.54 -20.21 8.47
C ARG A 29 30.16 -21.57 8.85
N ARG A 30 31.01 -21.60 9.89
CA ARG A 30 31.62 -22.81 10.46
C ARG A 30 30.62 -23.83 11.03
N LEU A 31 29.39 -23.41 11.33
CA LEU A 31 28.29 -24.27 11.80
C LEU A 31 27.23 -24.51 10.70
N GLY A 32 27.63 -24.40 9.42
CA GLY A 32 26.73 -24.58 8.28
C GLY A 32 25.85 -23.36 7.99
N GLY A 33 26.21 -22.20 8.54
CA GLY A 33 25.53 -20.94 8.30
C GLY A 33 25.65 -20.43 6.87
N LEU A 34 24.61 -19.74 6.40
CA LEU A 34 24.55 -19.16 5.06
C LEU A 34 24.93 -17.68 5.12
N ASP A 35 25.67 -17.23 4.12
CA ASP A 35 25.96 -15.81 3.92
C ASP A 35 24.69 -15.06 3.48
N PRO A 36 24.14 -14.12 4.27
CA PRO A 36 22.93 -13.38 3.92
C PRO A 36 23.01 -12.72 2.54
N ASP A 37 24.19 -12.22 2.16
CA ASP A 37 24.40 -11.46 0.93
C ASP A 37 24.55 -12.35 -0.31
N ARG A 38 24.81 -13.65 -0.11
CA ARG A 38 24.91 -14.66 -1.18
C ARG A 38 23.72 -15.60 -1.24
N VAL A 39 22.65 -15.28 -0.51
CA VAL A 39 21.43 -16.06 -0.42
C VAL A 39 20.35 -15.27 -1.15
N PRO A 40 20.08 -15.56 -2.45
CA PRO A 40 19.15 -14.75 -3.24
C PRO A 40 17.80 -14.65 -2.53
N PRO A 41 17.15 -13.46 -2.52
CA PRO A 41 15.83 -13.33 -1.96
C PRO A 41 14.93 -14.38 -2.60
N TRP A 42 14.11 -15.04 -1.79
CA TRP A 42 13.14 -15.98 -2.34
C TRP A 42 12.18 -15.16 -3.19
N THR A 43 12.27 -15.26 -4.51
CA THR A 43 11.34 -14.58 -5.42
C THR A 43 10.16 -15.48 -5.68
N ARG A 44 9.01 -14.86 -5.86
CA ARG A 44 7.75 -15.55 -6.12
C ARG A 44 7.11 -14.92 -7.34
N GLU A 45 6.70 -15.77 -8.27
CA GLU A 45 5.85 -15.34 -9.36
C GLU A 45 4.41 -15.20 -8.86
N VAL A 46 3.81 -14.07 -9.19
CA VAL A 46 2.50 -13.63 -8.74
C VAL A 46 1.72 -13.20 -9.97
N ALA A 47 0.75 -14.02 -10.38
CA ALA A 47 -0.16 -13.71 -11.47
C ALA A 47 -1.57 -13.41 -10.92
N PHE A 48 -2.23 -12.37 -11.41
CA PHE A 48 -3.61 -12.03 -11.05
C PHE A 48 -4.27 -11.13 -12.11
N SER A 49 -5.59 -11.20 -12.23
CA SER A 49 -6.37 -10.27 -13.05
C SER A 49 -6.55 -8.92 -12.34
N LEU A 50 -6.69 -7.86 -13.13
CA LEU A 50 -6.96 -6.50 -12.68
C LEU A 50 -8.45 -6.16 -12.87
N PRO A 51 -9.07 -5.39 -11.96
CA PRO A 51 -10.50 -5.10 -12.02
C PRO A 51 -10.81 -4.25 -13.24
N ARG A 52 -11.94 -4.46 -13.89
CA ARG A 52 -12.47 -3.58 -14.94
C ARG A 52 -13.98 -3.51 -14.78
N LEU A 53 -14.55 -2.31 -14.93
CA LEU A 53 -16.00 -2.16 -15.01
C LEU A 53 -16.48 -2.68 -16.37
N ASP A 54 -17.62 -3.35 -16.40
CA ASP A 54 -18.22 -3.81 -17.66
C ASP A 54 -18.55 -2.63 -18.61
N SER A 55 -18.75 -1.43 -18.04
CA SER A 55 -18.98 -0.18 -18.77
C SER A 55 -17.69 0.51 -19.26
N ASP A 56 -16.49 0.04 -18.90
CA ASP A 56 -15.23 0.70 -19.24
C ASP A 56 -14.82 0.45 -20.70
N THR A 57 -15.18 1.38 -21.57
CA THR A 57 -14.83 1.37 -23.00
C THR A 57 -13.43 1.89 -23.29
N ARG A 58 -12.77 2.54 -22.32
CA ARG A 58 -11.48 3.23 -22.51
C ARG A 58 -10.32 2.27 -22.77
N ARG A 59 -10.46 1.00 -22.31
CA ARG A 59 -9.47 -0.08 -22.40
C ARG A 59 -8.05 0.37 -22.03
N VAL A 60 -7.93 1.21 -21.01
CA VAL A 60 -6.64 1.64 -20.47
C VAL A 60 -6.02 0.50 -19.68
N GLY A 61 -4.71 0.31 -19.88
CA GLY A 61 -3.85 -0.64 -19.18
C GLY A 61 -4.23 -2.12 -19.36
N PRO A 62 -3.44 -3.03 -18.76
CA PRO A 62 -3.59 -4.47 -18.93
C PRO A 62 -4.81 -5.04 -18.17
N ASP A 63 -5.29 -6.22 -18.58
CA ASP A 63 -6.37 -6.95 -17.88
C ASP A 63 -5.84 -7.88 -16.78
N GLY A 64 -4.53 -8.10 -16.72
CA GLY A 64 -3.87 -8.90 -15.70
C GLY A 64 -2.37 -8.65 -15.70
N LEU A 65 -1.71 -9.13 -14.66
CA LEU A 65 -0.27 -8.98 -14.47
C LEU A 65 0.36 -10.27 -14.01
N THR A 66 1.62 -10.45 -14.41
CA THR A 66 2.53 -11.46 -13.86
C THR A 66 3.76 -10.74 -13.34
N LEU A 67 3.99 -10.82 -12.03
CA LEU A 67 5.03 -10.09 -11.32
C LEU A 67 5.99 -11.08 -10.65
N ARG A 68 7.29 -10.77 -10.64
CA ARG A 68 8.29 -11.50 -9.85
C ARG A 68 8.72 -10.66 -8.67
N LEU A 69 8.16 -10.93 -7.50
CA LEU A 69 8.33 -10.11 -6.30
C LEU A 69 9.04 -10.88 -5.18
N PRO A 70 9.64 -10.19 -4.20
CA PRO A 70 10.16 -10.84 -2.99
C PRO A 70 9.03 -11.59 -2.26
N GLY A 71 9.19 -12.90 -2.12
CA GLY A 71 8.19 -13.78 -1.54
C GLY A 71 8.16 -13.74 -0.01
N ASP A 72 9.11 -13.09 0.64
CA ASP A 72 9.10 -12.88 2.10
C ASP A 72 8.24 -11.69 2.54
N LEU A 73 7.82 -10.83 1.62
CA LEU A 73 6.85 -9.76 1.85
C LEU A 73 5.42 -10.31 1.95
N THR A 74 4.59 -9.70 2.80
CA THR A 74 3.23 -10.16 3.08
C THR A 74 2.30 -9.88 1.90
N VAL A 75 2.39 -8.69 1.29
CA VAL A 75 1.49 -8.32 0.19
C VAL A 75 1.66 -9.24 -1.03
N PRO A 76 2.88 -9.48 -1.56
CA PRO A 76 3.07 -10.45 -2.65
C PRO A 76 2.57 -11.86 -2.32
N ARG A 77 2.76 -12.31 -1.06
CA ARG A 77 2.24 -13.61 -0.62
C ARG A 77 0.72 -13.69 -0.65
N ARG A 78 0.03 -12.62 -0.22
CA ARG A 78 -1.43 -12.53 -0.22
C ARG A 78 -1.98 -12.42 -1.63
N LEU A 79 -1.40 -11.58 -2.49
CA LEU A 79 -1.77 -11.46 -3.90
C LEU A 79 -1.65 -12.81 -4.61
N ALA A 80 -0.56 -13.53 -4.39
CA ALA A 80 -0.37 -14.85 -5.00
C ALA A 80 -1.24 -15.97 -4.40
N ALA A 81 -1.93 -15.73 -3.28
CA ALA A 81 -2.85 -16.68 -2.68
C ALA A 81 -4.32 -16.36 -2.99
N PHE A 82 -4.66 -15.08 -3.10
CA PHE A 82 -6.05 -14.61 -3.17
C PHE A 82 -6.33 -13.57 -4.26
N GLY A 83 -5.32 -13.10 -4.99
CA GLY A 83 -5.44 -12.01 -5.94
C GLY A 83 -5.79 -10.70 -5.24
N LEU A 84 -6.39 -9.78 -5.99
CA LEU A 84 -6.91 -8.52 -5.44
C LEU A 84 -8.28 -8.71 -4.76
N ALA A 85 -9.00 -9.79 -5.06
CA ALA A 85 -10.34 -10.05 -4.53
C ALA A 85 -10.42 -10.09 -2.99
N ARG A 86 -9.29 -10.31 -2.29
CA ARG A 86 -9.21 -10.30 -0.81
C ARG A 86 -8.18 -9.32 -0.26
N HIS A 87 -7.82 -8.31 -1.03
CA HIS A 87 -6.90 -7.26 -0.61
C HIS A 87 -7.69 -5.97 -0.37
N GLU A 88 -8.16 -5.76 0.86
CA GLU A 88 -8.90 -4.56 1.28
C GLU A 88 -9.97 -4.12 0.26
N PRO A 89 -10.90 -5.01 -0.12
CA PRO A 89 -11.69 -4.83 -1.34
C PRO A 89 -12.65 -3.63 -1.28
N ASP A 90 -13.11 -3.23 -0.09
CA ASP A 90 -13.98 -2.05 0.08
C ASP A 90 -13.16 -0.76 -0.11
N SER A 91 -11.97 -0.72 0.49
CA SER A 91 -11.00 0.38 0.32
C SER A 91 -10.50 0.53 -1.12
N LEU A 92 -10.16 -0.58 -1.80
CA LEU A 92 -9.79 -0.55 -3.21
C LEU A 92 -10.96 -0.08 -4.08
N ALA A 93 -12.19 -0.56 -3.84
CA ALA A 93 -13.35 -0.13 -4.60
C ALA A 93 -13.63 1.37 -4.42
N CYS A 94 -13.52 1.87 -3.20
CA CYS A 94 -13.63 3.29 -2.88
C CYS A 94 -12.57 4.11 -3.63
N PHE A 95 -11.30 3.68 -3.57
CA PHE A 95 -10.21 4.33 -4.28
C PHE A 95 -10.43 4.37 -5.80
N MET A 96 -10.86 3.27 -6.40
CA MET A 96 -11.16 3.23 -7.84
C MET A 96 -12.28 4.19 -8.22
N ALA A 97 -13.34 4.28 -7.41
CA ALA A 97 -14.39 5.27 -7.63
C ALA A 97 -13.87 6.72 -7.46
N MET A 98 -12.95 6.98 -6.53
CA MET A 98 -12.33 8.32 -6.40
C MET A 98 -11.62 8.73 -7.70
N LEU A 99 -10.96 7.79 -8.39
CA LEU A 99 -10.28 8.07 -9.65
C LEU A 99 -11.24 8.46 -10.78
N ASP A 100 -12.45 7.89 -10.79
CA ASP A 100 -13.48 8.19 -11.80
C ASP A 100 -14.23 9.51 -11.49
N HIS A 101 -14.39 9.88 -10.22
CA HIS A 101 -15.21 11.03 -9.81
C HIS A 101 -14.42 12.29 -9.45
N THR A 102 -13.08 12.24 -9.46
CA THR A 102 -12.25 13.42 -9.23
C THR A 102 -11.73 14.02 -10.54
N ARG A 103 -11.62 15.35 -10.57
CA ARG A 103 -11.06 16.12 -11.70
C ARG A 103 -9.67 15.58 -12.11
N PRO A 104 -9.24 15.70 -13.37
CA PRO A 104 -7.90 15.27 -13.81
C PRO A 104 -6.79 15.83 -12.92
N GLY A 105 -5.80 14.99 -12.61
CA GLY A 105 -4.64 15.37 -11.81
C GLY A 105 -3.88 14.16 -11.30
N ALA A 106 -2.82 14.43 -10.53
CA ALA A 106 -1.95 13.42 -9.97
C ALA A 106 -2.60 12.63 -8.83
N VAL A 107 -2.13 11.39 -8.68
CA VAL A 107 -2.46 10.49 -7.58
C VAL A 107 -1.22 10.31 -6.71
N PHE A 108 -1.34 10.56 -5.42
CA PHE A 108 -0.28 10.30 -4.44
C PHE A 108 -0.67 9.12 -3.56
N ASP A 109 0.14 8.07 -3.55
CA ASP A 109 0.00 6.88 -2.71
C ASP A 109 1.09 6.92 -1.64
N VAL A 110 0.75 7.45 -0.47
CA VAL A 110 1.66 7.67 0.65
C VAL A 110 1.68 6.43 1.55
N GLY A 111 2.89 5.90 1.78
CA GLY A 111 3.06 4.58 2.37
C GLY A 111 2.56 3.50 1.40
N SER A 112 3.08 3.52 0.17
CA SER A 112 2.57 2.69 -0.92
C SER A 112 2.80 1.20 -0.74
N GLY A 113 3.73 0.80 0.14
CA GLY A 113 4.19 -0.58 0.22
C GLY A 113 4.72 -1.02 -1.15
N VAL A 114 4.31 -2.21 -1.61
CA VAL A 114 4.66 -2.71 -2.95
C VAL A 114 3.90 -2.04 -4.09
N GLY A 115 3.07 -1.02 -3.81
CA GLY A 115 2.44 -0.16 -4.82
C GLY A 115 1.10 -0.66 -5.37
N VAL A 116 0.26 -1.34 -4.57
CA VAL A 116 -1.04 -1.89 -5.04
C VAL A 116 -2.01 -0.78 -5.50
N TYR A 117 -2.14 0.30 -4.74
CA TYR A 117 -3.00 1.43 -5.12
C TYR A 117 -2.43 2.18 -6.33
N SER A 118 -1.11 2.43 -6.33
CA SER A 118 -0.39 3.03 -7.45
C SER A 118 -0.54 2.23 -8.76
N LEU A 119 -0.41 0.91 -8.68
CA LEU A 119 -0.63 -0.02 -9.78
C LEU A 119 -2.01 0.14 -10.39
N LEU A 120 -3.06 0.15 -9.56
CA LEU A 120 -4.44 0.25 -10.04
C LEU A 120 -4.72 1.62 -10.68
N ALA A 121 -4.20 2.69 -10.08
CA ALA A 121 -4.30 4.02 -10.65
C ALA A 121 -3.63 4.12 -12.03
N ALA A 122 -2.43 3.57 -12.16
CA ALA A 122 -1.68 3.53 -13.42
C ALA A 122 -2.34 2.61 -14.47
N ALA A 123 -2.91 1.48 -14.04
CA ALA A 123 -3.54 0.50 -14.92
C ALA A 123 -4.88 0.98 -15.49
N ARG A 124 -5.54 1.96 -14.87
CA ARG A 124 -6.91 2.38 -15.23
C ARG A 124 -7.05 3.84 -15.60
N THR A 125 -5.99 4.62 -15.42
CA THR A 125 -5.98 6.05 -15.75
C THR A 125 -4.68 6.41 -16.46
N ARG A 126 -4.64 7.62 -17.06
CA ARG A 126 -3.41 8.23 -17.57
C ARG A 126 -2.87 9.31 -16.62
N ARG A 127 -3.27 9.26 -15.35
CA ARG A 127 -2.87 10.24 -14.35
C ARG A 127 -1.40 10.03 -13.99
N PRO A 128 -0.64 11.11 -13.70
CA PRO A 128 0.62 10.96 -13.01
C PRO A 128 0.40 10.29 -11.66
N VAL A 129 1.17 9.25 -11.35
CA VAL A 129 1.06 8.49 -10.09
C VAL A 129 2.41 8.51 -9.39
N PHE A 130 2.40 8.86 -8.10
CA PHE A 130 3.58 8.91 -7.25
C PHE A 130 3.38 8.01 -6.02
N ALA A 131 4.19 6.97 -5.93
CA ALA A 131 4.20 5.97 -4.87
C ALA A 131 5.31 6.30 -3.85
N PHE A 132 4.94 6.78 -2.67
CA PHE A 132 5.92 7.11 -1.61
C PHE A 132 6.11 5.90 -0.70
N GLU A 133 7.30 5.29 -0.75
CA GLU A 133 7.69 4.18 0.12
C GLU A 133 9.10 4.40 0.63
N PRO A 134 9.28 4.71 1.93
CA PRO A 134 10.61 5.01 2.46
C PRO A 134 11.49 3.77 2.68
N THR A 135 10.94 2.56 2.68
CA THR A 135 11.70 1.33 2.93
C THR A 135 12.39 0.87 1.64
N PRO A 136 13.73 0.90 1.52
CA PRO A 136 14.42 0.66 0.25
C PRO A 136 14.07 -0.67 -0.42
N GLU A 137 13.95 -1.75 0.37
CA GLU A 137 13.64 -3.07 -0.19
C GLU A 137 12.19 -3.18 -0.69
N VAL A 138 11.26 -2.43 -0.08
CA VAL A 138 9.85 -2.38 -0.48
C VAL A 138 9.68 -1.44 -1.67
N ALA A 139 10.37 -0.29 -1.67
CA ALA A 139 10.44 0.62 -2.81
C ALA A 139 11.02 -0.07 -4.05
N ALA A 140 12.05 -0.89 -3.90
CA ALA A 140 12.58 -1.72 -4.98
C ALA A 140 11.52 -2.69 -5.55
N ALA A 141 10.72 -3.32 -4.67
CA ALA A 141 9.60 -4.15 -5.13
C ALA A 141 8.54 -3.32 -5.88
N ALA A 142 8.19 -2.13 -5.38
CA ALA A 142 7.27 -1.21 -6.06
C ALA A 142 7.81 -0.75 -7.44
N ARG A 143 9.14 -0.58 -7.60
CA ARG A 143 9.76 -0.25 -8.90
C ARG A 143 9.62 -1.39 -9.90
N VAL A 144 9.76 -2.65 -9.46
CA VAL A 144 9.48 -3.83 -10.30
C VAL A 144 8.03 -3.84 -10.75
N VAL A 145 7.11 -3.48 -9.85
CA VAL A 145 5.68 -3.35 -10.18
C VAL A 145 5.45 -2.24 -11.20
N SER A 146 6.05 -1.06 -11.00
CA SER A 146 5.94 0.09 -11.91
C SER A 146 6.45 -0.22 -13.33
N SER A 147 7.58 -0.92 -13.45
CA SER A 147 8.15 -1.26 -14.76
C SER A 147 7.43 -2.41 -15.48
N SER A 148 6.39 -2.98 -14.87
CA SER A 148 5.63 -4.08 -15.47
C SER A 148 4.47 -3.56 -16.32
N ALA A 149 4.27 -4.16 -17.50
CA ALA A 149 3.13 -3.90 -18.39
C ALA A 149 2.82 -2.41 -18.62
N ASP A 150 3.88 -1.61 -18.82
CA ASP A 150 3.84 -0.18 -19.12
C ASP A 150 3.06 0.69 -18.11
N LEU A 151 3.00 0.27 -16.83
CA LEU A 151 2.31 1.04 -15.79
C LEU A 151 3.00 2.38 -15.49
N GLY A 152 4.32 2.39 -15.34
CA GLY A 152 5.14 3.60 -15.36
C GLY A 152 4.91 4.62 -14.24
N PHE A 153 4.35 4.22 -13.09
CA PHE A 153 4.20 5.13 -11.95
C PHE A 153 5.55 5.45 -11.28
N THR A 154 5.71 6.66 -10.76
CA THR A 154 6.98 7.08 -10.14
C THR A 154 7.07 6.58 -8.70
N VAL A 155 8.12 5.85 -8.37
CA VAL A 155 8.40 5.45 -6.98
C VAL A 155 9.35 6.45 -6.33
N VAL A 156 8.88 7.08 -5.27
CA VAL A 156 9.60 8.06 -4.46
C VAL A 156 10.04 7.38 -3.16
N GLU A 157 11.34 7.10 -3.04
CA GLU A 157 11.91 6.43 -1.86
C GLU A 157 12.14 7.42 -0.71
N LEU A 158 11.04 7.92 -0.14
CA LEU A 158 11.04 8.98 0.85
C LEU A 158 9.80 8.87 1.74
N ALA A 159 9.91 9.25 3.02
CA ALA A 159 8.78 9.34 3.93
C ALA A 159 8.19 10.76 3.93
N LEU A 160 6.87 10.88 3.78
CA LEU A 160 6.20 12.16 4.03
C LEU A 160 5.88 12.29 5.53
N SER A 161 6.12 13.48 6.09
CA SER A 161 5.86 13.82 7.49
C SER A 161 5.59 15.32 7.66
N ASN A 162 5.62 15.82 8.89
CA ASN A 162 5.42 17.22 9.25
C ASN A 162 6.74 18.04 9.32
N HIS A 163 7.86 17.45 8.94
CA HIS A 163 9.18 18.09 8.92
C HIS A 163 10.06 17.51 7.80
N THR A 164 11.18 18.18 7.51
CA THR A 164 12.24 17.66 6.62
C THR A 164 13.43 17.21 7.44
N GLY A 165 14.11 16.15 7.00
CA GLY A 165 15.36 15.67 7.58
C GLY A 165 15.51 14.17 7.43
N THR A 166 15.98 13.52 8.49
CA THR A 166 16.15 12.08 8.56
C THR A 166 15.38 11.54 9.77
N ALA A 167 14.70 10.41 9.60
CA ALA A 167 14.05 9.69 10.69
C ALA A 167 14.46 8.22 10.68
N HIS A 168 14.17 7.53 11.78
CA HIS A 168 14.38 6.08 11.86
C HIS A 168 13.07 5.34 11.64
N LEU A 169 13.04 4.42 10.68
CA LEU A 169 11.95 3.45 10.55
C LEU A 169 12.17 2.27 11.47
N ARG A 170 11.19 2.02 12.33
CA ARG A 170 11.08 0.75 13.04
C ARG A 170 10.53 -0.30 12.09
N ARG A 171 11.37 -1.28 11.73
CA ARG A 171 10.95 -2.41 10.91
C ARG A 171 10.29 -3.49 11.77
N ALA A 172 9.05 -3.85 11.44
CA ALA A 172 8.55 -5.17 11.77
C ALA A 172 9.24 -6.16 10.82
N ARG A 173 10.25 -6.90 11.30
CA ARG A 173 10.87 -7.94 10.48
C ARG A 173 9.74 -8.86 10.00
N HIS A 174 9.60 -9.01 8.67
CA HIS A 174 8.60 -9.86 8.00
C HIS A 174 7.16 -9.31 7.90
N ASN A 175 6.93 -8.02 8.14
CA ASN A 175 5.63 -7.39 7.89
C ASN A 175 5.79 -6.00 7.24
N ASP A 176 5.73 -5.95 5.91
CA ASP A 176 5.69 -4.74 5.08
C ASP A 176 4.46 -3.86 5.30
N MET A 177 3.44 -4.35 6.03
CA MET A 177 2.25 -3.57 6.38
C MET A 177 2.36 -2.84 7.72
N CYS A 178 3.53 -2.88 8.39
CA CYS A 178 3.67 -2.39 9.77
C CYS A 178 4.96 -1.59 10.04
N ASN A 179 5.56 -0.98 9.01
CA ASN A 179 6.69 -0.07 9.20
C ASN A 179 6.18 1.27 9.77
N THR A 180 6.82 1.76 10.82
CA THR A 180 6.41 3.02 11.49
C THR A 180 7.65 3.87 11.77
N LEU A 181 7.53 5.19 11.58
CA LEU A 181 8.60 6.13 11.96
C LEU A 181 8.73 6.21 13.48
N VAL A 182 9.96 6.27 13.97
CA VAL A 182 10.31 6.43 15.39
C VAL A 182 11.41 7.48 15.56
N HIS A 183 11.35 8.22 16.66
CA HIS A 183 12.29 9.31 16.95
C HIS A 183 13.59 8.85 17.63
N SER A 184 13.67 7.60 18.09
CA SER A 184 14.88 7.05 18.71
C SER A 184 15.13 5.59 18.35
N ALA A 185 16.39 5.28 18.08
CA ALA A 185 16.84 3.91 17.86
C ALA A 185 16.98 3.19 19.21
N ARG A 186 15.97 2.42 19.62
CA ARG A 186 16.17 1.44 20.71
C ARG A 186 17.05 0.30 20.20
N ALA A 187 18.02 -0.14 21.02
CA ALA A 187 19.09 -1.06 20.61
C ALA A 187 18.61 -2.49 20.23
N ASP A 188 17.34 -2.83 20.43
CA ASP A 188 16.75 -4.15 20.26
C ASP A 188 15.99 -4.36 18.93
N LEU A 189 15.80 -3.30 18.13
CA LEU A 189 15.06 -3.35 16.86
C LEU A 189 15.94 -2.91 15.68
N SER A 190 15.76 -3.54 14.51
CA SER A 190 16.43 -3.08 13.29
C SER A 190 15.81 -1.75 12.84
N HIS A 191 16.56 -0.67 13.00
CA HIS A 191 16.22 0.66 12.54
C HIS A 191 16.92 0.94 11.20
N ILE A 192 16.22 1.54 10.24
CA ILE A 192 16.82 2.08 9.02
C ILE A 192 16.62 3.59 9.04
N ALA A 193 17.68 4.35 8.80
CA ALA A 193 17.58 5.79 8.60
C ALA A 193 17.01 6.05 7.20
N VAL A 194 16.00 6.92 7.11
CA VAL A 194 15.33 7.28 5.86
C VAL A 194 15.16 8.78 5.75
N GLU A 195 15.14 9.27 4.51
CA GLU A 195 14.84 10.66 4.23
C GLU A 195 13.36 10.96 4.47
N VAL A 196 13.13 12.16 5.00
CA VAL A 196 11.80 12.66 5.32
C VAL A 196 11.66 14.06 4.74
N THR A 197 10.51 14.35 4.14
CA THR A 197 10.11 15.72 3.83
C THR A 197 8.62 15.94 4.05
N THR A 198 8.17 17.18 3.94
CA THR A 198 6.73 17.51 3.97
C THR A 198 6.10 17.32 2.60
N LEU A 199 4.81 17.00 2.57
CA LEU A 199 4.06 16.92 1.32
C LEU A 199 4.06 18.28 0.59
N ALA A 200 3.96 19.39 1.33
CA ALA A 200 4.01 20.73 0.75
C ALA A 200 5.31 20.98 -0.01
N ARG A 201 6.46 20.74 0.64
CA ARG A 201 7.78 20.93 0.03
C ARG A 201 7.99 20.02 -1.17
N TRP A 202 7.69 18.73 -1.03
CA TRP A 202 7.85 17.79 -2.15
C TRP A 202 6.96 18.19 -3.35
N ASN A 203 5.72 18.61 -3.10
CA ASN A 203 4.81 19.00 -4.16
C ASN A 203 5.24 20.29 -4.88
N GLU A 204 5.86 21.23 -4.16
CA GLU A 204 6.47 22.43 -4.74
C GLU A 204 7.58 22.04 -5.73
N ASP A 205 8.54 21.22 -5.28
CA ASP A 205 9.65 20.74 -6.10
C ASP A 205 9.17 19.94 -7.32
N ALA A 206 8.18 19.06 -7.13
CA ALA A 206 7.62 18.24 -8.19
C ALA A 206 6.67 19.01 -9.13
N SER A 207 6.21 20.19 -8.73
CA SER A 207 5.18 20.98 -9.44
C SER A 207 3.94 20.15 -9.82
N ALA A 208 3.56 19.22 -8.95
CA ALA A 208 2.46 18.30 -9.19
C ALA A 208 1.10 18.90 -8.79
N PHE A 209 0.03 18.42 -9.45
CA PHE A 209 -1.35 18.83 -9.22
C PHE A 209 -2.17 17.67 -8.62
N PRO A 210 -2.08 17.41 -7.31
CA PRO A 210 -2.75 16.27 -6.70
C PRO A 210 -4.25 16.44 -6.62
N THR A 211 -4.98 15.37 -6.94
CA THR A 211 -6.45 15.33 -6.84
C THR A 211 -6.95 14.13 -6.04
N VAL A 212 -6.11 13.10 -5.90
CA VAL A 212 -6.37 11.93 -5.06
C VAL A 212 -5.12 11.63 -4.23
N LEU A 213 -5.30 11.53 -2.91
CA LEU A 213 -4.28 11.10 -1.97
C LEU A 213 -4.75 9.82 -1.28
N LYS A 214 -3.92 8.80 -1.22
CA LYS A 214 -4.08 7.70 -0.27
C LYS A 214 -2.96 7.78 0.76
N ILE A 215 -3.28 7.62 2.04
CA ILE A 215 -2.32 7.73 3.14
C ILE A 215 -2.47 6.51 4.06
N ASP A 216 -1.46 5.66 4.07
CA ASP A 216 -1.33 4.53 5.01
C ASP A 216 0.13 4.44 5.48
N THR A 217 0.47 5.21 6.51
CA THR A 217 1.83 5.27 7.07
C THR A 217 1.91 4.63 8.47
N VAL A 218 0.90 3.82 8.81
CA VAL A 218 0.84 3.00 10.02
C VAL A 218 0.99 3.85 11.30
N GLY A 219 0.11 4.84 11.48
CA GLY A 219 -0.01 5.64 12.70
C GLY A 219 0.64 7.03 12.67
N THR A 220 1.25 7.43 11.55
CA THR A 220 1.79 8.80 11.34
C THR A 220 0.98 9.58 10.30
N GLU A 221 -0.24 9.13 9.99
CA GLU A 221 -1.12 9.77 9.01
C GLU A 221 -1.39 11.26 9.34
N PRO A 222 -1.61 11.66 10.62
CA PRO A 222 -1.73 13.09 10.95
C PRO A 222 -0.47 13.91 10.64
N ASP A 223 0.73 13.32 10.67
CA ASP A 223 1.96 14.05 10.38
C ASP A 223 2.09 14.33 8.87
N VAL A 224 1.66 13.38 8.02
CA VAL A 224 1.54 13.59 6.57
C VAL A 224 0.55 14.71 6.27
N VAL A 225 -0.63 14.68 6.91
CA VAL A 225 -1.68 15.71 6.76
C VAL A 225 -1.16 17.07 7.23
N ALA A 226 -0.50 17.14 8.39
CA ALA A 226 0.07 18.37 8.92
C ALA A 226 1.14 18.97 7.98
N GLY A 227 2.04 18.14 7.43
CA GLY A 227 3.01 18.56 6.43
C GLY A 227 2.42 18.87 5.05
N GLY A 228 1.13 18.59 4.84
CA GLY A 228 0.42 18.77 3.58
C GLY A 228 -0.63 19.88 3.59
N LEU A 229 -0.80 20.63 4.68
CA LEU A 229 -1.91 21.58 4.83
C LEU A 229 -2.02 22.59 3.68
N GLU A 230 -0.90 23.08 3.14
CA GLU A 230 -0.90 23.99 1.99
C GLU A 230 -1.41 23.33 0.71
N VAL A 231 -1.02 22.07 0.48
CA VAL A 231 -1.50 21.25 -0.65
C VAL A 231 -3.00 20.98 -0.50
N LEU A 232 -3.45 20.65 0.72
CA LEU A 232 -4.87 20.39 0.99
C LEU A 232 -5.73 21.65 0.82
N ARG A 233 -5.28 22.80 1.33
CA ARG A 233 -5.95 24.10 1.13
C ARG A 233 -6.05 24.48 -0.34
N ARG A 234 -4.95 24.34 -1.08
CA ARG A 234 -4.86 24.78 -2.48
C ARG A 234 -5.57 23.86 -3.46
N TYR A 235 -5.35 22.56 -3.35
CA TYR A 235 -5.79 21.59 -4.35
C TYR A 235 -7.03 20.80 -3.96
N ARG A 236 -7.42 20.84 -2.69
CA ARG A 236 -8.63 20.18 -2.17
C ARG A 236 -8.76 18.72 -2.66
N PRO A 237 -7.71 17.88 -2.62
CA PRO A 237 -7.80 16.52 -3.15
C PRO A 237 -8.76 15.68 -2.31
N TRP A 238 -9.37 14.67 -2.92
CA TRP A 238 -10.04 13.62 -2.17
C TRP A 238 -8.98 12.73 -1.52
N MET A 239 -9.21 12.29 -0.28
CA MET A 239 -8.25 11.50 0.46
C MET A 239 -8.84 10.19 0.95
N LEU A 240 -8.04 9.11 0.89
CA LEU A 240 -8.32 7.84 1.53
C LEU A 240 -7.24 7.59 2.59
N VAL A 241 -7.59 7.76 3.86
CA VAL A 241 -6.61 7.78 4.97
C VAL A 241 -6.89 6.65 5.94
N LYS A 242 -5.84 5.96 6.39
CA LYS A 242 -5.95 4.96 7.44
C LYS A 242 -6.07 5.62 8.80
N VAL A 243 -7.09 5.22 9.56
CA VAL A 243 -7.37 5.74 10.90
C VAL A 243 -7.30 4.60 11.89
N ARG A 244 -6.20 4.54 12.65
CA ARG A 244 -6.04 3.53 13.71
C ARG A 244 -6.57 4.07 15.04
N PRO A 245 -7.25 3.23 15.85
CA PRO A 245 -7.64 3.60 17.21
C PRO A 245 -6.41 3.53 18.13
N ASP A 246 -5.49 4.48 17.99
CA ASP A 246 -4.24 4.59 18.76
C ASP A 246 -3.69 6.03 18.70
N ARG A 247 -2.92 6.44 19.71
CA ARG A 247 -2.06 7.65 19.73
C ARG A 247 -2.67 9.00 19.36
N GLY A 248 -3.95 9.24 19.63
CA GLY A 248 -4.58 10.53 19.33
C GLY A 248 -4.69 10.83 17.82
N VAL A 249 -4.60 9.80 16.97
CA VAL A 249 -4.67 9.95 15.51
C VAL A 249 -6.02 10.54 15.09
N GLU A 250 -7.10 10.05 15.69
CA GLU A 250 -8.48 10.49 15.45
C GLU A 250 -8.61 11.99 15.71
N GLU A 251 -8.22 12.47 16.89
CA GLU A 251 -8.32 13.86 17.33
C GLU A 251 -7.42 14.78 16.50
N ARG A 252 -6.20 14.35 16.20
CA ARG A 252 -5.28 15.15 15.37
C ARG A 252 -5.78 15.27 13.94
N LEU A 253 -6.31 14.21 13.34
CA LEU A 253 -6.91 14.30 12.00
C LEU A 253 -8.10 15.25 11.99
N MET A 254 -9.00 15.16 12.98
CA MET A 254 -10.13 16.09 13.10
C MET A 254 -9.63 17.54 13.21
N ALA A 255 -8.72 17.82 14.14
CA ALA A 255 -8.18 19.18 14.33
C ALA A 255 -7.49 19.77 13.08
N LEU A 256 -6.89 18.94 12.24
CA LEU A 256 -6.22 19.37 11.00
C LEU A 256 -7.19 19.56 9.83
N LEU A 257 -8.24 18.74 9.76
CA LEU A 257 -9.15 18.67 8.61
C LEU A 257 -10.44 19.48 8.80
N ASP A 258 -10.88 19.69 10.04
CA ASP A 258 -12.07 20.47 10.39
C ASP A 258 -11.98 21.92 9.90
N PRO A 259 -10.86 22.67 10.07
CA PRO A 259 -10.71 24.01 9.49
C PRO A 259 -10.67 24.02 7.96
N LEU A 260 -10.50 22.86 7.33
CA LEU A 260 -10.56 22.69 5.89
C LEU A 260 -11.95 22.22 5.44
N GLU A 261 -12.93 22.07 6.32
CA GLU A 261 -14.31 21.71 5.96
C GLU A 261 -14.40 20.41 5.12
N TYR A 262 -13.53 19.45 5.41
CA TYR A 262 -13.62 18.13 4.79
C TYR A 262 -14.75 17.31 5.43
N THR A 263 -15.52 16.60 4.60
CA THR A 263 -16.47 15.59 5.07
C THR A 263 -15.79 14.23 5.14
N TRP A 264 -16.02 13.45 6.20
CA TRP A 264 -15.37 12.14 6.39
C TRP A 264 -16.34 10.97 6.57
N TYR A 265 -16.02 9.86 5.91
CA TYR A 265 -16.83 8.66 5.79
C TYR A 265 -16.00 7.42 6.16
N PRO A 266 -16.41 6.59 7.13
CA PRO A 266 -15.73 5.32 7.36
C PRO A 266 -15.99 4.39 6.17
N VAL A 267 -14.92 3.81 5.62
CA VAL A 267 -15.07 2.75 4.63
C VAL A 267 -15.40 1.46 5.38
N SER A 268 -16.67 1.07 5.31
CA SER A 268 -17.21 -0.08 6.03
C SER A 268 -18.46 -0.62 5.35
N GLY A 269 -18.42 -1.89 4.95
CA GLY A 269 -19.60 -2.61 4.46
C GLY A 269 -20.11 -2.12 3.10
N PRO A 270 -21.39 -2.37 2.79
CA PRO A 270 -21.98 -1.95 1.52
C PRO A 270 -22.24 -0.43 1.51
N PRO A 271 -21.82 0.31 0.47
CA PRO A 271 -22.14 1.73 0.33
C PRO A 271 -23.64 1.94 0.04
N PRO A 272 -24.22 3.11 0.33
CA PRO A 272 -23.55 4.38 0.64
C PRO A 272 -22.88 4.39 2.01
N TYR A 273 -21.69 5.00 2.11
CA TYR A 273 -21.09 5.27 3.42
C TYR A 273 -21.70 6.55 3.98
N GLU A 274 -22.03 6.54 5.27
CA GLU A 274 -22.61 7.69 5.95
C GLU A 274 -21.50 8.59 6.50
N PRO A 275 -21.60 9.93 6.33
CA PRO A 275 -20.67 10.84 6.97
C PRO A 275 -20.83 10.75 8.49
N ARG A 276 -19.73 10.89 9.22
CA ARG A 276 -19.74 10.88 10.69
C ARG A 276 -19.38 12.27 11.22
N PRO A 277 -19.92 12.69 12.38
CA PRO A 277 -19.49 13.95 13.00
C PRO A 277 -18.07 13.86 13.57
N GLU A 278 -17.60 12.65 13.86
CA GLU A 278 -16.29 12.39 14.45
C GLU A 278 -15.58 11.29 13.67
N ILE A 279 -14.25 11.41 13.58
CA ILE A 279 -13.39 10.37 13.03
C ILE A 279 -13.17 9.33 14.13
N SER A 280 -13.51 8.07 13.84
CA SER A 280 -13.16 6.95 14.73
C SER A 280 -12.53 5.75 14.01
N GLY A 281 -11.33 5.35 14.42
CA GLY A 281 -10.63 4.17 13.93
C GLY A 281 -11.34 2.84 14.22
N ARG A 282 -12.41 2.84 15.02
CA ARG A 282 -13.28 1.67 15.26
C ARG A 282 -14.50 1.60 14.34
N ALA A 283 -14.86 2.68 13.66
CA ALA A 283 -16.02 2.70 12.76
C ALA A 283 -15.75 2.03 11.40
N SER A 284 -14.48 1.82 11.06
CA SER A 284 -14.05 0.99 9.92
C SER A 284 -13.51 -0.36 10.41
N PRO A 285 -13.70 -1.46 9.66
CA PRO A 285 -13.27 -2.79 10.07
C PRO A 285 -11.77 -2.84 10.40
N ALA A 286 -11.40 -3.59 11.43
CA ALA A 286 -10.03 -3.61 11.98
C ALA A 286 -8.94 -4.04 10.97
N TRP A 287 -9.32 -4.72 9.88
CA TRP A 287 -8.41 -5.17 8.83
C TRP A 287 -8.18 -4.16 7.70
N GLU A 288 -8.99 -3.10 7.57
CA GLU A 288 -8.80 -2.01 6.58
C GLU A 288 -8.51 -0.68 7.28
N ARG A 289 -9.40 -0.28 8.22
CA ARG A 289 -9.31 0.99 8.96
C ARG A 289 -9.24 2.23 8.06
N MET A 290 -9.80 2.16 6.86
CA MET A 290 -9.74 3.27 5.90
C MET A 290 -10.95 4.19 6.06
N TRP A 291 -10.71 5.47 5.81
CA TRP A 291 -11.70 6.54 5.82
C TRP A 291 -11.53 7.37 4.55
N LEU A 292 -12.66 7.70 3.93
CA LEU A 292 -12.73 8.63 2.81
C LEU A 292 -12.94 10.05 3.35
N PHE A 293 -12.19 11.01 2.83
CA PHE A 293 -12.28 12.43 3.15
C PHE A 293 -12.46 13.22 1.85
N THR A 294 -13.52 14.02 1.77
CA THR A 294 -13.82 14.81 0.57
C THR A 294 -14.01 16.28 0.91
N PRO A 295 -13.58 17.20 0.03
CA PRO A 295 -13.67 18.65 0.28
C PRO A 295 -15.11 19.17 0.23
N GLU A 296 -16.03 18.39 -0.33
CA GLU A 296 -17.47 18.62 -0.46
C GLU A 296 -18.18 17.27 -0.24
N PRO A 297 -19.47 17.24 0.14
CA PRO A 297 -20.22 16.00 0.22
C PRO A 297 -20.17 15.21 -1.09
N VAL A 298 -19.93 13.90 -0.98
CA VAL A 298 -19.87 13.03 -2.16
C VAL A 298 -21.20 13.02 -2.92
N PRO A 299 -21.17 13.09 -4.27
CA PRO A 299 -22.38 13.10 -5.06
C PRO A 299 -23.02 11.70 -5.12
N GLU A 300 -24.33 11.60 -5.35
CA GLU A 300 -25.07 10.34 -5.25
C GLU A 300 -24.57 9.26 -6.22
N GLU A 301 -24.08 9.65 -7.40
CA GLU A 301 -23.53 8.75 -8.41
C GLU A 301 -22.21 8.08 -8.00
N PHE A 302 -21.53 8.59 -6.96
CA PHE A 302 -20.31 7.97 -6.43
C PHE A 302 -20.57 6.57 -5.89
N TRP A 303 -21.70 6.36 -5.20
CA TRP A 303 -21.98 5.08 -4.53
C TRP A 303 -22.25 3.91 -5.48
N PRO A 304 -23.05 4.07 -6.57
CA PRO A 304 -23.10 3.08 -7.63
C PRO A 304 -21.73 2.73 -8.21
N SER A 305 -20.83 3.71 -8.38
CA SER A 305 -19.47 3.48 -8.87
C SER A 305 -18.65 2.60 -7.92
N VAL A 306 -18.68 2.89 -6.62
CA VAL A 306 -18.05 2.03 -5.58
C VAL A 306 -18.58 0.60 -5.67
N ARG A 307 -19.90 0.39 -5.80
CA ARG A 307 -20.48 -0.96 -5.95
C ARG A 307 -20.00 -1.65 -7.23
N GLY A 308 -19.90 -0.93 -8.33
CA GLY A 308 -19.38 -1.45 -9.60
C GLY A 308 -17.94 -1.95 -9.45
N TRP A 309 -17.07 -1.12 -8.89
CA TRP A 309 -15.67 -1.51 -8.66
C TRP A 309 -15.53 -2.66 -7.66
N ARG A 310 -16.40 -2.68 -6.63
CA ARG A 310 -16.41 -3.77 -5.65
C ARG A 310 -16.74 -5.12 -6.29
N ARG A 311 -17.68 -5.16 -7.24
CA ARG A 311 -18.00 -6.37 -8.04
C ARG A 311 -16.86 -6.73 -8.98
N ALA A 312 -16.26 -5.76 -9.66
CA ALA A 312 -15.11 -5.98 -10.55
C ALA A 312 -13.91 -6.59 -9.82
N LEU A 313 -13.69 -6.22 -8.55
CA LEU A 313 -12.63 -6.79 -7.72
C LEU A 313 -12.87 -8.26 -7.33
N GLU A 314 -14.12 -8.73 -7.27
CA GLU A 314 -14.44 -10.12 -6.88
C GLU A 314 -13.96 -11.16 -7.90
N SER A 315 -13.83 -10.75 -9.16
CA SER A 315 -13.28 -11.58 -10.24
C SER A 315 -11.75 -11.54 -10.32
N CYS A 316 -11.09 -10.68 -9.51
CA CYS A 316 -9.63 -10.51 -9.51
C CYS A 316 -8.91 -11.60 -8.72
N ARG A 317 -9.01 -12.83 -9.20
CA ARG A 317 -8.44 -14.04 -8.57
C ARG A 317 -6.97 -14.24 -8.96
N PRO A 318 -6.20 -15.06 -8.22
CA PRO A 318 -4.87 -15.47 -8.65
C PRO A 318 -4.95 -16.18 -10.00
N GLY A 319 -4.00 -15.92 -10.88
CA GLY A 319 -3.81 -16.69 -12.11
C GLY A 319 -3.47 -18.14 -11.78
N SER A 320 -3.96 -19.08 -12.60
CA SER A 320 -3.53 -20.48 -12.54
C SER A 320 -2.01 -20.52 -12.66
N ARG A 321 -1.31 -21.14 -11.70
CA ARG A 321 0.10 -21.48 -11.91
C ARG A 321 0.13 -22.37 -13.14
N GLY A 322 0.69 -21.89 -14.25
CA GLY A 322 1.12 -22.80 -15.30
C GLY A 322 1.96 -23.86 -14.60
N ASN A 323 1.60 -25.13 -14.76
CA ASN A 323 2.54 -26.18 -14.43
C ASN A 323 3.82 -25.84 -15.21
N PRO A 324 5.02 -25.88 -14.60
CA PRO A 324 6.21 -25.95 -15.41
C PRO A 324 6.03 -27.17 -16.33
N ASP A 325 6.11 -26.95 -17.64
CA ASP A 325 6.13 -28.04 -18.61
C ASP A 325 7.19 -29.08 -18.18
N PRO A 326 6.90 -30.38 -18.40
CA PRO A 326 7.63 -31.50 -17.81
C PRO A 326 9.14 -31.53 -18.10
#